data_AF-A0A497CWL3-F1
#
_entry.id   AF-A0A497CWL3-F1
#
_cell.length_a   1.000
_cell.length_b   1.000
_cell.length_c   1.000
_cell.angle_alpha   90.00
_cell.angle_beta   90.00
_cell.angle_gamma   90.00
#
_symmetry.space_group_name_H-M   'P 1'
#
loop_
_entity.id
_entity.type
_entity.pdbx_description
1 polymer ?
#
loop_
_entity_poly.entity_id
_entity_poly.type
_entity_poly.pdbx_seq_one_letter_code
_entity_poly.pdbx_strand_id
1 'polypeptide(L)'
;MSFLIILFFVSYTCKLYSQQCVTCNNSTADGENASVIGPNNHANAINSIVIGKNSIADAWHSIVIGNYSNTLSTGINSITIGMHASVASGQAMVIGYGYNASNLLMNNMQQSLMMGFNSNRPTLFISRSNGLGKTGRIAIGNVVDENGQMDPQAKLHLRADADEEAAVFIEPHTWS
;
A
#
# COMPACT_ATOMS: atom_id res chain seq x y z
N MET A 1 -60.95 -29.92 30.22
CA MET A 1 -59.52 -30.25 29.97
C MET A 1 -59.09 -29.56 28.69
N SER A 2 -57.87 -29.02 28.71
CA SER A 2 -57.07 -28.52 27.59
C SER A 2 -57.10 -27.00 27.33
N PHE A 3 -56.15 -26.31 27.96
CA PHE A 3 -55.64 -24.99 27.57
C PHE A 3 -54.59 -25.21 26.48
N LEU A 4 -54.77 -24.59 25.31
CA LEU A 4 -53.79 -24.59 24.23
C LEU A 4 -52.95 -23.32 24.32
N ILE A 5 -51.68 -23.46 24.74
CA ILE A 5 -50.69 -22.38 24.79
C ILE A 5 -50.17 -22.16 23.37
N ILE A 6 -50.44 -20.98 22.81
CA ILE A 6 -49.90 -20.55 21.52
C ILE A 6 -48.56 -19.86 21.78
N LEU A 7 -47.46 -20.52 21.40
CA LEU A 7 -46.10 -19.97 21.48
C LEU A 7 -45.89 -18.98 20.31
N PHE A 8 -45.85 -17.69 20.60
CA PHE A 8 -45.45 -16.66 19.62
C PHE A 8 -43.92 -16.67 19.46
N PHE A 9 -43.41 -17.18 18.32
CA PHE A 9 -42.02 -16.96 17.93
C PHE A 9 -41.87 -15.55 17.37
N VAL A 10 -41.35 -14.63 18.20
CA VAL A 10 -40.92 -13.30 17.74
C VAL A 10 -39.54 -13.45 17.10
N SER A 11 -39.50 -13.54 15.77
CA SER A 11 -38.25 -13.44 15.01
C SER A 11 -37.80 -11.98 14.96
N TYR A 12 -36.83 -11.62 15.81
CA TYR A 12 -36.14 -10.33 15.69
C TYR A 12 -35.24 -10.37 14.46
N THR A 13 -35.63 -9.70 13.37
CA THR A 13 -34.68 -9.35 12.32
C THR A 13 -33.80 -8.23 12.86
N CYS A 14 -32.58 -8.56 13.30
CA CYS A 14 -31.56 -7.54 13.53
C CYS A 14 -31.17 -6.97 12.15
N LYS A 15 -31.68 -5.78 11.81
CA LYS A 15 -31.12 -5.01 10.70
C LYS A 15 -29.76 -4.51 11.16
N LEU A 16 -28.70 -5.22 10.79
CA LEU A 16 -27.35 -4.68 10.81
C LEU A 16 -27.33 -3.50 9.83
N TYR A 17 -27.11 -2.29 10.35
CA TYR A 17 -26.73 -1.14 9.54
C TYR A 17 -25.28 -1.36 9.09
N SER A 18 -25.06 -2.13 8.02
CA SER A 18 -23.80 -1.99 7.29
C SER A 18 -23.81 -0.63 6.59
N GLN A 19 -22.72 0.11 6.80
CA GLN A 19 -22.56 1.50 6.43
C GLN A 19 -22.70 1.70 4.90
N GLN A 20 -23.24 2.86 4.51
CA GLN A 20 -23.63 3.26 3.15
C GLN A 20 -22.60 2.94 2.06
N CYS A 21 -23.05 2.18 1.04
CA CYS A 21 -22.41 2.10 -0.27
C CYS A 21 -22.21 3.50 -0.89
N VAL A 22 -20.94 3.88 -1.15
CA VAL A 22 -20.58 4.94 -2.11
C VAL A 22 -20.16 4.22 -3.41
N THR A 23 -21.13 4.01 -4.31
CA THR A 23 -20.98 3.40 -5.65
C THR A 23 -19.97 2.25 -5.76
N CYS A 24 -20.40 1.03 -5.42
CA CYS A 24 -19.57 -0.18 -5.38
C CYS A 24 -19.88 -1.16 -6.54
N ASN A 25 -20.08 -0.66 -7.77
CA ASN A 25 -20.38 -1.54 -8.91
C ASN A 25 -19.27 -2.59 -9.08
N ASN A 26 -19.64 -3.88 -9.03
CA ASN A 26 -18.73 -5.02 -9.16
C ASN A 26 -17.58 -5.03 -8.14
N SER A 27 -17.80 -4.49 -6.93
CA SER A 27 -16.80 -4.48 -5.87
C SER A 27 -17.18 -5.42 -4.73
N THR A 28 -16.21 -6.10 -4.13
CA THR A 28 -16.41 -7.04 -3.01
C THR A 28 -15.52 -6.72 -1.82
N ALA A 29 -16.06 -6.86 -0.61
CA ALA A 29 -15.34 -6.79 0.66
C ALA A 29 -15.43 -8.16 1.33
N ASP A 30 -14.63 -9.11 0.86
CA ASP A 30 -14.73 -10.53 1.22
C ASP A 30 -13.98 -10.86 2.52
N GLY A 31 -13.00 -10.04 2.90
CA GLY A 31 -12.29 -10.17 4.17
C GLY A 31 -13.12 -9.75 5.38
N GLU A 32 -12.90 -10.40 6.53
CA GLU A 32 -13.50 -9.97 7.80
C GLU A 32 -13.10 -8.52 8.10
N ASN A 33 -14.09 -7.66 8.41
CA ASN A 33 -13.92 -6.20 8.62
C ASN A 33 -13.28 -5.45 7.44
N ALA A 34 -13.33 -6.00 6.22
CA ALA A 34 -12.85 -5.30 5.03
C ALA A 34 -13.76 -4.13 4.65
N SER A 35 -13.23 -3.15 3.92
CA SER A 35 -13.98 -1.98 3.44
C SER A 35 -13.61 -1.61 2.02
N VAL A 36 -14.62 -1.25 1.21
CA VAL A 36 -14.42 -0.90 -0.20
C VAL A 36 -15.22 0.34 -0.60
N ILE A 37 -14.58 1.24 -1.34
CA ILE A 37 -15.18 2.44 -1.93
C ILE A 37 -14.78 2.53 -3.41
N GLY A 38 -15.77 2.66 -4.30
CA GLY A 38 -15.59 2.76 -5.76
C GLY A 38 -15.74 1.42 -6.51
N PRO A 39 -15.72 1.44 -7.86
CA PRO A 39 -16.11 0.29 -8.69
C PRO A 39 -14.97 -0.69 -9.02
N ASN A 40 -15.31 -1.98 -9.19
CA ASN A 40 -14.41 -3.09 -9.53
C ASN A 40 -13.26 -3.29 -8.54
N ASN A 41 -13.49 -3.07 -7.26
CA ASN A 41 -12.47 -3.21 -6.22
C ASN A 41 -12.71 -4.48 -5.40
N HIS A 42 -11.64 -5.15 -4.97
CA HIS A 42 -11.72 -6.39 -4.20
C HIS A 42 -10.85 -6.31 -2.95
N ALA A 43 -11.48 -6.19 -1.78
CA ALA A 43 -10.80 -6.28 -0.48
C ALA A 43 -10.95 -7.72 0.05
N ASN A 44 -10.01 -8.58 -0.31
CA ASN A 44 -10.10 -10.04 -0.12
C ASN A 44 -9.60 -10.49 1.25
N ALA A 45 -8.87 -9.63 1.97
CA ALA A 45 -8.18 -9.98 3.20
C ALA A 45 -8.77 -9.35 4.46
N ILE A 46 -8.53 -9.98 5.61
CA ILE A 46 -8.97 -9.49 6.92
C ILE A 46 -8.45 -8.06 7.16
N ASN A 47 -9.33 -7.18 7.63
CA ASN A 47 -9.06 -5.77 7.92
C ASN A 47 -8.47 -5.00 6.72
N SER A 48 -8.72 -5.43 5.48
CA SER A 48 -8.21 -4.75 4.29
C SER A 48 -9.12 -3.62 3.83
N ILE A 49 -8.53 -2.57 3.25
CA ILE A 49 -9.27 -1.39 2.79
C ILE A 49 -8.89 -1.10 1.34
N VAL A 50 -9.89 -0.91 0.48
CA VAL A 50 -9.68 -0.50 -0.92
C VAL A 50 -10.52 0.73 -1.26
N ILE A 51 -9.89 1.78 -1.78
CA ILE A 51 -10.55 3.01 -2.24
C ILE A 51 -10.06 3.33 -3.64
N GLY A 52 -10.91 3.30 -4.66
CA GLY A 52 -10.54 3.66 -6.02
C GLY A 52 -11.29 2.91 -7.12
N LYS A 53 -10.59 2.38 -8.12
CA LYS A 53 -11.19 1.60 -9.23
C LYS A 53 -10.25 0.51 -9.71
N ASN A 54 -10.77 -0.71 -9.94
CA ASN A 54 -9.98 -1.85 -10.44
C ASN A 54 -8.79 -2.20 -9.54
N SER A 55 -8.95 -2.12 -8.23
CA SER A 55 -7.87 -2.31 -7.26
C SER A 55 -8.14 -3.50 -6.33
N ILE A 56 -7.08 -4.15 -5.84
CA ILE A 56 -7.19 -5.42 -5.10
C ILE A 56 -6.32 -5.37 -3.83
N ALA A 57 -6.88 -5.71 -2.67
CA ALA A 57 -6.13 -5.90 -1.44
C ALA A 57 -6.18 -7.37 -0.97
N ASP A 58 -5.14 -8.13 -1.30
CA ASP A 58 -5.03 -9.57 -0.93
C ASP A 58 -4.27 -9.80 0.39
N ALA A 59 -3.65 -8.77 0.95
CA ALA A 59 -2.90 -8.87 2.20
C ALA A 59 -3.72 -8.45 3.43
N TRP A 60 -3.51 -9.16 4.53
CA TRP A 60 -4.11 -8.81 5.83
C TRP A 60 -3.64 -7.43 6.30
N HIS A 61 -4.57 -6.65 6.85
CA HIS A 61 -4.35 -5.28 7.33
C HIS A 61 -3.78 -4.32 6.26
N SER A 62 -3.98 -4.63 4.96
CA SER A 62 -3.44 -3.80 3.90
C SER A 62 -4.42 -2.72 3.44
N ILE A 63 -3.87 -1.60 2.98
CA ILE A 63 -4.63 -0.45 2.50
C ILE A 63 -4.23 -0.14 1.05
N VAL A 64 -5.20 -0.07 0.16
CA VAL A 64 -5.00 0.30 -1.25
C VAL A 64 -5.85 1.52 -1.57
N ILE A 65 -5.21 2.60 -2.02
CA ILE A 65 -5.87 3.84 -2.43
C ILE A 65 -5.41 4.21 -3.83
N GLY A 66 -6.34 4.22 -4.79
CA GLY A 66 -6.11 4.60 -6.18
C GLY A 66 -6.59 3.55 -7.18
N ASN A 67 -6.17 3.69 -8.44
CA ASN A 67 -6.73 2.92 -9.55
C ASN A 67 -5.75 1.88 -10.09
N TYR A 68 -6.21 0.68 -10.41
CA TYR A 68 -5.34 -0.37 -11.00
C TYR A 68 -4.12 -0.68 -10.12
N SER A 69 -4.31 -0.70 -8.81
CA SER A 69 -3.25 -0.89 -7.82
C SER A 69 -3.58 -2.06 -6.90
N ASN A 70 -2.57 -2.67 -6.30
CA ASN A 70 -2.81 -3.84 -5.48
C ASN A 70 -1.82 -4.03 -4.31
N THR A 71 -2.19 -4.92 -3.40
CA THR A 71 -1.27 -5.56 -2.44
C THR A 71 -1.38 -7.07 -2.66
N LEU A 72 -0.24 -7.75 -2.79
CA LEU A 72 -0.21 -9.21 -2.88
C LEU A 72 -0.40 -9.81 -1.48
N SER A 73 -0.79 -11.09 -1.39
CA SER A 73 -1.03 -11.79 -0.12
C SER A 73 0.17 -11.79 0.84
N THR A 74 1.39 -11.66 0.33
CA THR A 74 2.64 -11.53 1.10
C THR A 74 2.85 -10.13 1.71
N GLY A 75 2.07 -9.14 1.27
CA GLY A 75 2.14 -7.73 1.68
C GLY A 75 1.46 -7.41 3.02
N ILE A 76 1.56 -8.27 4.04
CA ILE A 76 0.84 -8.07 5.31
C ILE A 76 1.20 -6.73 5.95
N ASN A 77 0.20 -5.96 6.40
CA ASN A 77 0.35 -4.60 6.94
C ASN A 77 0.97 -3.59 5.94
N SER A 78 0.71 -3.74 4.64
CA SER A 78 1.22 -2.84 3.60
C SER A 78 0.26 -1.70 3.25
N ILE A 79 0.80 -0.67 2.60
CA ILE A 79 0.03 0.46 2.10
C ILE A 79 0.44 0.76 0.65
N THR A 80 -0.53 0.77 -0.27
CA THR A 80 -0.33 1.17 -1.66
C THR A 80 -1.17 2.40 -1.98
N ILE A 81 -0.54 3.49 -2.39
CA ILE A 81 -1.21 4.76 -2.76
C ILE A 81 -0.80 5.17 -4.17
N GLY A 82 -1.79 5.36 -5.04
CA GLY A 82 -1.63 5.85 -6.40
C GLY A 82 -2.15 4.86 -7.46
N MET A 83 -1.67 4.97 -8.69
CA MET A 83 -2.18 4.18 -9.83
C MET A 83 -1.08 3.35 -10.48
N HIS A 84 -1.41 2.12 -10.87
CA HIS A 84 -0.43 1.14 -11.34
C HIS A 84 0.69 0.90 -10.30
N ALA A 85 0.33 0.77 -9.03
CA ALA A 85 1.26 0.55 -7.92
C ALA A 85 1.00 -0.79 -7.23
N SER A 86 2.04 -1.41 -6.69
CA SER A 86 1.92 -2.72 -6.06
C SER A 86 2.86 -2.92 -4.87
N VAL A 87 2.39 -3.59 -3.82
CA VAL A 87 3.26 -4.06 -2.73
C VAL A 87 3.25 -5.59 -2.67
N ALA A 88 4.45 -6.18 -2.65
CA ALA A 88 4.69 -7.62 -2.63
C ALA A 88 5.35 -8.13 -1.34
N SER A 89 5.57 -7.27 -0.34
CA SER A 89 6.25 -7.63 0.90
C SER A 89 5.66 -6.95 2.12
N GLY A 90 5.74 -7.63 3.26
CA GLY A 90 5.13 -7.17 4.52
C GLY A 90 5.68 -5.83 5.00
N GLN A 91 4.83 -5.05 5.66
CA GLN A 91 5.14 -3.74 6.24
C GLN A 91 5.77 -2.76 5.23
N ALA A 92 5.58 -3.00 3.94
CA ALA A 92 6.13 -2.17 2.88
C ALA A 92 5.06 -1.19 2.36
N MET A 93 5.51 -0.09 1.78
CA MET A 93 4.64 0.95 1.26
C MET A 93 5.05 1.39 -0.14
N VAL A 94 4.07 1.74 -0.97
CA VAL A 94 4.27 2.44 -2.24
C VAL A 94 3.42 3.70 -2.26
N ILE A 95 4.00 4.82 -2.69
CA ILE A 95 3.27 6.05 -3.01
C ILE A 95 3.73 6.53 -4.39
N GLY A 96 2.87 6.47 -5.40
CA GLY A 96 3.29 6.85 -6.74
C GLY A 96 2.44 6.38 -7.91
N TYR A 97 2.96 6.57 -9.12
CA TYR A 97 2.32 6.18 -10.37
C TYR A 97 3.23 5.25 -11.17
N GLY A 98 2.83 4.01 -11.40
CA GLY A 98 3.53 3.10 -12.31
C GLY A 98 3.39 3.54 -13.77
N TYR A 99 4.20 2.98 -14.68
CA TYR A 99 4.14 3.39 -16.09
C TYR A 99 2.83 2.96 -16.77
N ASN A 100 2.39 1.72 -16.54
CA ASN A 100 1.11 1.18 -17.00
C ASN A 100 0.75 -0.12 -16.25
N ALA A 101 -0.38 -0.76 -16.61
CA ALA A 101 -0.86 -1.99 -15.97
C ALA A 101 0.12 -3.19 -16.02
N SER A 102 1.05 -3.22 -16.99
CA SER A 102 2.08 -4.26 -17.09
C SER A 102 3.41 -3.84 -16.46
N ASN A 103 3.56 -2.57 -16.08
CA ASN A 103 4.79 -1.97 -15.59
C ASN A 103 4.49 -1.18 -14.31
N LEU A 104 4.09 -1.92 -13.28
CA LEU A 104 3.71 -1.36 -11.99
C LEU A 104 4.94 -0.78 -11.27
N LEU A 105 4.73 0.28 -10.48
CA LEU A 105 5.69 0.65 -9.44
C LEU A 105 5.53 -0.33 -8.28
N MET A 106 6.42 -1.32 -8.21
CA MET A 106 6.29 -2.43 -7.27
C MET A 106 7.35 -2.39 -6.16
N ASN A 107 6.90 -2.40 -4.91
CA ASN A 107 7.78 -2.57 -3.75
C ASN A 107 7.73 -4.01 -3.23
N ASN A 108 8.83 -4.73 -3.43
CA ASN A 108 9.05 -6.11 -2.98
C ASN A 108 10.05 -6.20 -1.81
N MET A 109 10.28 -5.10 -1.10
CA MET A 109 11.22 -5.04 0.02
C MET A 109 10.46 -4.88 1.34
N GLN A 110 10.67 -5.81 2.27
CA GLN A 110 10.00 -5.78 3.57
C GLN A 110 10.37 -4.53 4.38
N GLN A 111 9.42 -3.97 5.14
CA GLN A 111 9.64 -2.83 6.06
C GLN A 111 10.28 -1.62 5.36
N SER A 112 9.76 -1.24 4.19
CA SER A 112 10.34 -0.20 3.34
C SER A 112 9.27 0.74 2.77
N LEU A 113 9.70 1.90 2.26
CA LEU A 113 8.85 2.83 1.49
C LEU A 113 9.46 3.06 0.12
N MET A 114 8.62 3.02 -0.91
CA MET A 114 8.99 3.29 -2.29
C MET A 114 8.13 4.42 -2.88
N MET A 115 8.75 5.38 -3.57
CA MET A 115 8.03 6.47 -4.25
C MET A 115 8.60 6.72 -5.65
N GLY A 116 7.72 7.04 -6.59
CA GLY A 116 8.09 7.30 -7.99
C GLY A 116 6.88 7.57 -8.88
N PHE A 117 7.11 8.12 -10.07
CA PHE A 117 6.04 8.45 -11.02
C PHE A 117 6.44 8.07 -12.45
N ASN A 118 5.46 7.59 -13.21
CA ASN A 118 5.58 7.23 -14.63
C ASN A 118 6.76 6.28 -14.93
N SER A 119 6.99 5.31 -14.04
CA SER A 119 8.10 4.36 -14.15
C SER A 119 7.77 3.10 -13.35
N ASN A 120 8.38 1.97 -13.71
CA ASN A 120 8.41 0.78 -12.87
C ASN A 120 9.61 0.78 -11.90
N ARG A 121 10.42 1.84 -11.91
CA ARG A 121 11.54 2.08 -11.01
C ARG A 121 11.25 3.26 -10.10
N PRO A 122 11.63 3.18 -8.82
CA PRO A 122 11.43 4.30 -7.92
C PRO A 122 12.38 5.46 -8.19
N THR A 123 11.93 6.65 -7.80
CA THR A 123 12.80 7.81 -7.63
C THR A 123 13.35 7.86 -6.22
N LEU A 124 12.57 7.45 -5.21
CA LEU A 124 12.95 7.46 -3.80
C LEU A 124 12.63 6.12 -3.17
N PHE A 125 13.54 5.59 -2.36
CA PHE A 125 13.33 4.40 -1.55
C PHE A 125 13.90 4.60 -0.14
N ILE A 126 13.19 4.10 0.87
CA ILE A 126 13.63 4.09 2.26
C ILE A 126 13.68 2.64 2.73
N SER A 127 14.87 2.17 3.11
CA SER A 127 15.08 0.81 3.59
C SER A 127 14.68 0.67 5.06
N ARG A 128 14.44 -0.57 5.49
CA ARG A 128 14.45 -0.94 6.90
C ARG A 128 15.79 -0.59 7.57
N SER A 129 15.78 -0.41 8.88
CA SER A 129 16.99 -0.26 9.69
C SER A 129 17.55 -1.61 10.16
N ASN A 130 18.78 -1.60 10.67
CA ASN A 130 19.46 -2.78 11.22
C ASN A 130 19.10 -3.06 12.70
N GLY A 131 17.94 -2.58 13.18
CA GLY A 131 17.44 -2.88 14.53
C GLY A 131 17.23 -1.67 15.43
N LEU A 132 17.07 -1.94 16.73
CA LEU A 132 16.68 -0.96 17.75
C LEU A 132 17.67 0.22 17.80
N GLY A 133 17.15 1.44 17.77
CA GLY A 133 17.96 2.67 17.81
C GLY A 133 18.77 2.96 16.55
N LYS A 134 18.56 2.22 15.45
CA LYS A 134 19.20 2.45 14.15
C LYS A 134 18.19 3.03 13.15
N THR A 135 18.68 3.84 12.22
CA THR A 135 17.88 4.36 11.09
C THR A 135 18.11 3.53 9.83
N GLY A 136 17.12 3.53 8.95
CA GLY A 136 17.26 3.00 7.59
C GLY A 136 18.17 3.85 6.71
N ARG A 137 18.24 3.48 5.44
CA ARG A 137 18.98 4.16 4.38
C ARG A 137 18.01 4.69 3.34
N ILE A 138 18.42 5.74 2.63
CA ILE A 138 17.64 6.36 1.56
C ILE A 138 18.37 6.09 0.25
N ALA A 139 17.65 5.61 -0.76
CA ALA A 139 18.10 5.58 -2.14
C ALA A 139 17.38 6.67 -2.93
N ILE A 140 18.12 7.41 -3.76
CA ILE A 140 17.57 8.31 -4.79
C ILE A 140 17.96 7.71 -6.15
N GLY A 141 16.95 7.29 -6.92
CA GLY A 141 17.09 6.54 -8.17
C GLY A 141 17.00 5.01 -7.99
N ASN A 142 17.25 4.29 -9.09
CA ASN A 142 17.15 2.82 -9.15
C ASN A 142 18.42 2.12 -8.62
N VAL A 143 18.67 2.26 -7.32
CA VAL A 143 19.82 1.67 -6.63
C VAL A 143 19.51 0.22 -6.27
N VAL A 144 19.82 -0.71 -7.17
CA VAL A 144 19.51 -2.15 -7.03
C VAL A 144 20.76 -3.02 -7.00
N ASP A 145 20.65 -4.20 -6.39
CA ASP A 145 21.65 -5.27 -6.42
C ASP A 145 21.62 -6.07 -7.76
N GLU A 146 22.42 -7.14 -7.83
CA GLU A 146 22.48 -8.04 -9.00
C GLU A 146 21.17 -8.79 -9.29
N ASN A 147 20.28 -8.88 -8.29
CA ASN A 147 18.98 -9.52 -8.40
C ASN A 147 17.84 -8.51 -8.70
N GLY A 148 18.18 -7.23 -8.84
CA GLY A 148 17.22 -6.16 -9.07
C GLY A 148 16.45 -5.71 -7.82
N GLN A 149 16.91 -6.06 -6.63
CA GLN A 149 16.31 -5.62 -5.35
C GLN A 149 16.93 -4.30 -4.88
N MET A 150 16.13 -3.40 -4.31
CA MET A 150 16.63 -2.11 -3.81
C MET A 150 17.64 -2.30 -2.68
N ASP A 151 18.88 -1.87 -2.89
CA ASP A 151 19.97 -2.09 -1.94
C ASP A 151 20.84 -0.83 -1.77
N PRO A 152 20.34 0.20 -1.06
CA PRO A 152 21.13 1.40 -0.78
C PRO A 152 22.37 1.07 0.07
N GLN A 153 23.56 1.27 -0.50
CA GLN A 153 24.83 0.98 0.16
C GLN A 153 25.27 2.04 1.18
N ALA A 154 24.66 3.24 1.16
CA ALA A 154 24.99 4.39 2.01
C ALA A 154 23.75 4.94 2.74
N LYS A 155 23.93 5.69 3.85
CA LYS A 155 22.85 6.51 4.44
C LYS A 155 22.75 7.84 3.68
N LEU A 156 21.63 8.56 3.80
CA LEU A 156 21.56 9.96 3.38
C LEU A 156 21.16 10.84 4.57
N HIS A 157 22.10 11.63 5.08
CA HIS A 157 21.89 12.65 6.12
C HIS A 157 22.75 13.86 5.77
N LEU A 158 22.13 15.04 5.62
CA LEU A 158 22.81 16.26 5.18
C LEU A 158 22.34 17.43 6.06
N ARG A 159 23.24 17.94 6.89
CA ARG A 159 23.01 19.09 7.78
C ARG A 159 24.30 19.91 7.82
N ALA A 160 24.17 21.23 7.78
CA ALA A 160 25.22 22.15 8.23
C ALA A 160 24.80 22.85 9.52
N ASP A 161 25.80 23.38 10.21
CA ASP A 161 25.68 23.99 11.53
C ASP A 161 25.66 25.53 11.45
N ALA A 162 25.70 26.18 12.61
CA ALA A 162 25.61 27.64 12.70
C ALA A 162 26.77 28.32 11.94
N ASP A 163 26.42 29.41 11.26
CA ASP A 163 27.27 30.30 10.47
C ASP A 163 27.79 29.78 9.12
N GLU A 164 27.29 28.66 8.58
CA GLU A 164 27.73 28.22 7.24
C GLU A 164 26.76 27.37 6.41
N GLU A 165 27.16 27.26 5.14
CA GLU A 165 26.39 26.77 4.02
C GLU A 165 26.41 25.23 3.96
N ALA A 166 25.27 24.61 4.30
CA ALA A 166 24.94 23.27 3.84
C ALA A 166 24.78 23.29 2.31
N ALA A 167 25.87 23.09 1.58
CA ALA A 167 25.83 22.98 0.13
C ALA A 167 25.70 21.50 -0.29
N VAL A 168 24.63 21.21 -1.03
CA VAL A 168 24.43 19.94 -1.73
C VAL A 168 24.18 20.30 -3.19
N PHE A 169 25.14 20.00 -4.06
CA PHE A 169 25.03 20.22 -5.51
C PHE A 169 25.02 18.87 -6.22
N ILE A 170 23.92 18.55 -6.91
CA ILE A 170 23.68 17.27 -7.59
C ILE A 170 23.24 17.58 -9.03
N GLU A 171 23.95 17.00 -9.99
CA GLU A 171 23.78 17.18 -11.44
C GLU A 171 23.97 15.84 -12.16
N PRO A 172 23.05 15.42 -13.06
CA PRO A 172 23.47 15.10 -14.44
C PRO A 172 22.36 14.94 -15.53
N HIS A 173 22.73 15.13 -16.80
CA HIS A 173 22.64 14.07 -17.83
C HIS A 173 23.81 14.14 -18.81
N THR A 174 24.47 15.30 -19.00
CA THR A 174 25.87 15.37 -19.44
C THR A 174 26.51 16.72 -19.03
N TRP A 175 27.85 16.79 -19.07
CA TRP A 175 28.58 18.04 -19.35
C TRP A 175 29.17 18.03 -20.77
N SER A 176 28.58 17.23 -21.65
CA SER A 176 29.06 16.87 -22.99
C SER A 176 27.90 16.93 -23.98
#